data_AF-A0A971X8R8-F1
#
_entry.id   AF-A0A971X8R8-F1
#
_cell.length_a   1.000
_cell.length_b   1.000
_cell.length_c   1.000
_cell.angle_alpha   90.00
_cell.angle_beta   90.00
_cell.angle_gamma   90.00
#
_symmetry.space_group_name_H-M   'P 1'
#
loop_
_entity.id
_entity.type
_entity.pdbx_description
1 polymer ?
#
loop_
_entity_poly.entity_id
_entity_poly.type
_entity_poly.pdbx_seq_one_letter_code
_entity_poly.pdbx_strand_id
1 'polypeptide(L)'
;MSQFDRIEACKILGVNQDATKDEIAKRYGVLARKFRTIEKDENGYTIEDITKAYNLLMGITYIDKAEEERQRALRENPPILSRILKKDPVKVENFLHYYKIYFIVGAILLVALFSLVRSCITNVPPDFYMVFYGNIYTDSEEKISNDLINNYPDITAPSVEVLPLMSGDPQYEAAIRMKMAAMTATREIDIILLDEETFKESALQGMFHPLDDFVNELDFPEEAYIKASARIGETEDGKPVFEEAKKYGIDITDSEFIKENNIVAEKVIATIVVNSKRVDMAKAVVKAMK
;
A
#
# COMPACT_ATOMS: atom_id res chain seq x y z
N MET A 1 26.35 1.22 -54.28
CA MET A 1 24.97 1.39 -54.79
C MET A 1 25.00 2.53 -55.77
N SER A 2 24.45 2.30 -56.98
CA SER A 2 24.48 3.23 -58.12
C SER A 2 24.12 4.64 -57.67
N GLN A 3 24.96 5.61 -58.01
CA GLN A 3 24.64 7.02 -57.84
C GLN A 3 23.42 7.28 -58.73
N PHE A 4 22.23 7.26 -58.14
CA PHE A 4 20.98 7.53 -58.85
C PHE A 4 21.09 8.93 -59.42
N ASP A 5 21.34 9.01 -60.73
CA ASP A 5 21.83 10.23 -61.35
C ASP A 5 20.65 11.16 -61.63
N ARG A 6 20.88 12.47 -61.55
CA ARG A 6 19.86 13.49 -61.82
C ARG A 6 19.24 13.30 -63.21
N ILE A 7 20.04 12.85 -64.18
CA ILE A 7 19.60 12.54 -65.55
C ILE A 7 18.56 11.41 -65.56
N GLU A 8 18.78 10.36 -64.78
CA GLU A 8 17.87 9.22 -64.67
C GLU A 8 16.57 9.62 -63.96
N ALA A 9 16.65 10.43 -62.90
CA ALA A 9 15.48 10.97 -62.23
C ALA A 9 14.63 11.90 -63.12
N CYS A 10 15.27 12.73 -63.95
CA CYS A 10 14.56 13.52 -64.97
C CYS A 10 13.86 12.62 -66.00
N LYS A 11 14.49 11.52 -66.41
CA LYS A 11 13.90 10.54 -67.34
C LYS A 11 12.69 9.83 -66.75
N ILE A 12 12.76 9.39 -65.49
CA ILE A 12 11.66 8.72 -64.78
C ILE A 12 10.45 9.65 -64.63
N LEU A 13 10.68 10.93 -64.33
CA LEU A 13 9.59 11.91 -64.25
C LEU A 13 9.13 12.42 -65.62
N GLY A 14 9.90 12.18 -66.67
CA GLY A 14 9.64 12.70 -68.01
C GLY A 14 9.70 14.23 -68.07
N VAL A 15 10.65 14.82 -67.34
CA VAL A 15 10.92 16.26 -67.34
C VAL A 15 12.26 16.57 -67.98
N ASN A 16 12.45 17.80 -68.46
CA ASN A 16 13.74 18.26 -68.96
C ASN A 16 14.77 18.37 -67.82
N GLN A 17 16.06 18.28 -68.13
CA GLN A 17 17.16 18.43 -67.18
C GLN A 17 17.18 19.83 -66.52
N ASP A 18 16.71 20.83 -67.26
CA ASP A 18 16.60 22.23 -66.84
C ASP A 18 15.22 22.57 -66.25
N ALA A 19 14.37 21.58 -65.98
CA ALA A 19 13.03 21.81 -65.43
C ALA A 19 13.09 22.51 -64.07
N THR A 20 12.19 23.47 -63.89
CA THR A 20 12.03 24.20 -62.62
C THR A 20 11.40 23.30 -61.54
N LYS A 21 11.62 23.63 -60.27
CA LYS A 21 11.03 22.88 -59.14
C LYS A 21 9.50 22.79 -59.22
N ASP A 22 8.85 23.84 -59.71
CA ASP A 22 7.40 23.88 -59.93
C ASP A 22 6.95 22.91 -61.02
N GLU A 23 7.71 22.77 -62.11
CA GLU A 23 7.43 21.82 -63.18
C GLU A 23 7.60 20.38 -62.70
N ILE A 24 8.65 20.12 -61.92
CA ILE A 24 8.90 18.83 -61.27
C ILE A 24 7.73 18.45 -60.35
N ALA A 25 7.27 19.37 -59.50
CA ALA A 25 6.14 19.14 -58.59
C ALA A 25 4.81 18.91 -59.33
N LYS A 26 4.52 19.70 -60.36
CA LYS A 26 3.34 19.52 -61.21
C LYS A 26 3.36 18.15 -61.89
N ARG A 27 4.51 17.75 -62.43
CA ARG A 27 4.66 16.47 -63.13
C ARG A 27 4.50 15.28 -62.19
N TYR A 28 5.10 15.36 -61.00
CA TYR A 28 4.91 14.37 -59.95
C TYR A 28 3.43 14.22 -59.58
N GLY A 29 2.69 15.33 -59.43
CA GLY A 29 1.25 15.29 -59.14
C GLY A 29 0.42 14.57 -60.20
N VAL A 30 0.76 14.72 -61.49
CA VAL A 30 0.11 14.01 -62.60
C VAL A 30 0.41 12.51 -62.54
N LEU A 31 1.68 12.14 -62.36
CA LEU A 31 2.11 10.75 -62.27
C LEU A 31 1.52 10.05 -61.03
N ALA A 32 1.54 10.70 -59.87
CA ALA A 32 0.96 10.15 -58.64
C ALA A 32 -0.54 9.86 -58.79
N ARG A 33 -1.28 10.66 -59.57
CA ARG A 33 -2.69 10.34 -59.90
C ARG A 33 -2.81 9.15 -60.85
N LYS A 34 -1.94 9.04 -61.87
CA LYS A 34 -1.92 7.93 -62.82
C LYS A 34 -1.68 6.59 -62.12
N PHE A 35 -0.73 6.55 -61.19
CA PHE A 35 -0.35 5.36 -60.43
C PHE A 35 -1.34 4.97 -59.31
N ARG A 36 -2.45 5.69 -59.14
CA ARG A 36 -3.57 5.20 -58.30
C ARG A 36 -4.30 4.01 -58.92
N THR A 37 -4.24 3.89 -60.24
CA THR A 37 -4.95 2.88 -61.03
C THR A 37 -4.04 1.85 -61.69
N ILE A 38 -2.72 2.06 -61.68
CA ILE A 38 -1.73 1.16 -62.28
C ILE A 38 -0.57 0.93 -61.32
N GLU A 39 -0.06 -0.30 -61.25
CA GLU A 39 1.10 -0.64 -60.41
C GLU A 39 2.43 -0.32 -61.11
N LYS A 40 2.49 -0.46 -62.44
CA LYS A 40 3.67 -0.20 -63.27
C LYS A 40 3.29 0.56 -64.54
N ASP A 41 4.15 1.46 -64.98
CA ASP A 41 4.00 2.10 -66.29
C ASP A 41 4.57 1.27 -67.44
N GLU A 42 4.43 1.80 -68.67
CA GLU A 42 4.94 1.21 -69.90
C GLU A 42 6.47 1.00 -69.91
N ASN A 43 7.19 1.75 -69.06
CA ASN A 43 8.64 1.63 -68.89
C ASN A 43 9.03 0.73 -67.70
N GLY A 44 8.04 0.15 -67.01
CA GLY A 44 8.24 -0.73 -65.85
C GLY A 44 8.47 -0.02 -64.52
N TYR A 45 8.38 1.30 -64.46
CA TYR A 45 8.57 2.09 -63.24
C TYR A 45 7.35 2.01 -62.32
N THR A 46 7.59 2.02 -61.02
CA THR A 46 6.56 2.04 -59.97
C THR A 46 6.38 3.44 -59.38
N ILE A 47 5.32 3.62 -58.58
CA ILE A 47 5.13 4.87 -57.82
C ILE A 47 6.29 5.16 -56.86
N GLU A 48 6.96 4.14 -56.35
CA GLU A 48 8.13 4.29 -55.49
C GLU A 48 9.31 4.89 -56.26
N ASP A 49 9.53 4.46 -57.50
CA ASP A 49 10.59 4.99 -58.37
C ASP A 49 10.36 6.45 -58.74
N ILE A 50 9.10 6.80 -59.00
CA ILE A 50 8.66 8.18 -59.27
C ILE A 50 8.83 9.07 -58.04
N THR A 51 8.49 8.56 -56.86
CA THR A 51 8.67 9.28 -55.59
C THR A 51 10.15 9.49 -55.26
N LYS A 52 10.99 8.48 -55.51
CA LYS A 52 12.45 8.59 -55.35
C LYS A 52 13.04 9.62 -56.32
N ALA A 53 12.64 9.59 -57.59
CA ALA A 53 13.07 10.58 -58.58
C ALA A 53 12.64 12.01 -58.20
N TYR A 54 11.40 12.19 -57.76
CA TYR A 54 10.90 13.48 -57.26
C TYR A 54 11.69 13.99 -56.05
N ASN A 55 11.87 13.15 -55.03
CA ASN A 55 12.60 13.53 -53.83
C ASN A 55 14.06 13.90 -54.15
N LEU A 56 14.70 13.18 -55.08
CA LEU A 56 16.06 13.50 -55.53
C LEU A 56 16.10 14.87 -56.22
N LEU A 57 15.23 15.11 -57.21
CA LEU A 57 15.20 16.38 -57.95
C LEU A 57 14.83 17.58 -57.08
N MET A 58 14.02 17.36 -56.04
CA MET A 58 13.63 18.40 -55.09
C MET A 58 14.66 18.64 -53.98
N GLY A 59 15.70 17.81 -53.88
CA GLY A 59 16.70 17.86 -52.81
C GLY A 59 16.16 17.44 -51.44
N ILE A 60 15.07 16.64 -51.43
CA ILE A 60 14.39 16.12 -50.23
C ILE A 60 15.06 14.83 -49.73
N THR A 61 16.00 14.25 -50.49
CA THR A 61 16.77 13.06 -50.07
C THR A 61 17.81 13.39 -48.99
N TYR A 62 17.35 13.69 -47.78
CA TYR A 62 18.17 13.59 -46.58
C TYR A 62 18.09 12.14 -46.10
N ILE A 63 19.04 11.32 -46.56
CA ILE A 63 19.24 9.98 -46.02
C ILE A 63 20.30 10.15 -44.94
N ASP A 64 19.89 10.12 -43.67
CA ASP A 64 20.83 10.04 -42.56
C ASP A 64 21.50 8.66 -42.62
N LYS A 65 22.72 8.61 -43.15
CA LYS A 65 23.50 7.37 -43.28
C LYS A 65 23.69 6.69 -41.91
N ALA A 66 23.79 7.46 -40.83
CA ALA A 66 23.94 6.92 -39.49
C ALA A 66 22.66 6.17 -39.05
N GLU A 67 21.48 6.63 -39.47
CA GLU A 67 20.22 5.99 -39.14
C GLU A 67 19.97 4.72 -39.97
N GLU A 68 20.36 4.70 -41.25
CA GLU A 68 20.34 3.46 -42.05
C GLU A 68 21.29 2.39 -41.49
N GLU A 69 22.51 2.77 -41.11
CA GLU A 69 23.49 1.87 -40.51
C GLU A 69 22.97 1.30 -39.19
N ARG A 70 22.34 2.14 -38.35
CA ARG A 70 21.69 1.70 -37.11
C ARG A 70 20.55 0.70 -37.37
N GLN A 71 19.66 0.98 -38.33
CA GLN A 71 18.55 0.08 -38.67
C GLN A 71 19.03 -1.26 -39.23
N ARG A 72 20.11 -1.27 -40.02
CA ARG A 72 20.75 -2.50 -40.50
C ARG A 72 21.36 -3.29 -39.35
N ALA A 73 22.12 -2.65 -38.47
CA ALA A 73 22.70 -3.29 -37.29
C ALA A 73 21.63 -3.94 -36.38
N LEU A 74 20.48 -3.28 -36.22
CA LEU A 74 19.34 -3.81 -35.45
C LEU A 74 18.65 -5.01 -36.12
N ARG A 75 18.66 -5.08 -37.45
CA ARG A 75 18.12 -6.21 -38.21
C ARG A 75 19.09 -7.39 -38.26
N GLU A 76 20.40 -7.12 -38.30
CA GLU A 76 21.46 -8.13 -38.25
C GLU A 76 21.58 -8.74 -36.85
N ASN A 77 21.45 -7.94 -35.80
CA ASN A 77 21.46 -8.40 -34.41
C ASN A 77 20.19 -7.97 -33.65
N PRO A 78 19.07 -8.68 -33.86
CA PRO A 78 17.79 -8.31 -33.28
C PRO A 78 17.77 -8.49 -31.75
N PRO A 79 17.27 -7.49 -30.98
CA PRO A 79 17.09 -7.62 -29.54
C PRO A 79 16.12 -8.76 -29.20
N ILE A 80 16.28 -9.35 -28.02
CA ILE A 80 15.56 -10.58 -27.59
C ILE A 80 14.04 -10.42 -27.74
N LEU A 81 13.47 -9.27 -27.36
CA LEU A 81 12.04 -9.00 -27.50
C LEU A 81 11.54 -9.08 -28.95
N SER A 82 12.32 -8.60 -29.91
CA SER A 82 11.94 -8.65 -31.33
C SER A 82 11.96 -10.08 -31.89
N ARG A 83 12.88 -10.93 -31.40
CA ARG A 83 12.94 -12.37 -31.72
C ARG A 83 11.73 -13.12 -31.18
N ILE A 84 11.32 -12.83 -29.94
CA ILE A 84 10.16 -13.46 -29.30
C ILE A 84 8.86 -13.04 -30.01
N LEU A 85 8.71 -11.74 -30.31
CA LEU A 85 7.51 -11.18 -30.92
C LEU A 85 7.41 -11.42 -32.44
N LYS A 86 8.47 -11.93 -33.08
CA LYS A 86 8.58 -12.09 -34.56
C LYS A 86 8.18 -10.83 -35.32
N LYS A 87 8.54 -9.65 -34.81
CA LYS A 87 8.26 -8.34 -35.40
C LYS A 87 9.54 -7.59 -35.76
N ASP A 88 9.45 -6.65 -36.69
CA ASP A 88 10.59 -5.82 -37.15
C ASP A 88 11.26 -5.15 -35.93
N PRO A 89 12.57 -5.39 -35.70
CA PRO A 89 13.29 -4.88 -34.53
C PRO A 89 13.24 -3.34 -34.42
N VAL A 90 13.23 -2.63 -35.56
CA VAL A 90 13.14 -1.16 -35.58
C VAL A 90 11.79 -0.68 -35.02
N LYS A 91 10.70 -1.39 -35.35
CA LYS A 91 9.36 -1.04 -34.86
C LYS A 91 9.20 -1.35 -33.37
N VAL A 92 9.79 -2.44 -32.90
CA VAL A 92 9.76 -2.85 -31.48
C VAL A 92 10.56 -1.87 -30.62
N GLU A 93 11.75 -1.46 -31.08
CA GLU A 93 12.55 -0.47 -30.35
C GLU A 93 11.85 0.89 -30.29
N ASN A 94 11.27 1.34 -31.41
CA ASN A 94 10.51 2.60 -31.41
C ASN A 94 9.32 2.54 -30.44
N PHE A 95 8.56 1.43 -30.45
CA PHE A 95 7.47 1.24 -29.50
C PHE A 95 7.97 1.28 -28.05
N LEU A 96 9.05 0.56 -27.71
CA LEU A 96 9.63 0.60 -26.36
C LEU A 96 10.15 2.00 -26.02
N HIS A 97 10.73 2.74 -26.97
CA HIS A 97 11.25 4.08 -26.74
C HIS A 97 10.15 5.08 -26.35
N TYR A 98 9.02 5.05 -27.05
CA TYR A 98 7.87 5.92 -26.76
C TYR A 98 7.10 5.45 -25.51
N TYR A 99 6.97 4.14 -25.29
CA TYR A 99 6.16 3.61 -24.20
C TYR A 99 6.94 3.24 -22.93
N LYS A 100 8.26 3.48 -22.87
CA LYS A 100 9.12 3.12 -21.71
C LYS A 100 8.57 3.64 -20.38
N ILE A 101 8.04 4.86 -20.35
CA ILE A 101 7.50 5.47 -19.12
C ILE A 101 6.25 4.70 -18.65
N TYR A 102 5.36 4.33 -19.58
CA TYR A 102 4.16 3.56 -19.24
C TYR A 102 4.50 2.15 -18.75
N PHE A 103 5.55 1.51 -19.29
CA PHE A 103 6.04 0.23 -18.76
C PHE A 103 6.59 0.36 -17.34
N ILE A 104 7.35 1.42 -17.05
CA ILE A 104 7.89 1.67 -15.71
C ILE A 104 6.74 1.93 -14.72
N VAL A 105 5.80 2.80 -15.07
CA VAL A 105 4.62 3.09 -14.23
C VAL A 105 3.76 1.84 -14.03
N GLY A 106 3.53 1.05 -15.09
CA GLY A 106 2.80 -0.20 -15.01
C GLY A 106 3.46 -1.22 -14.09
N ALA A 107 4.80 -1.33 -14.14
CA ALA A 107 5.54 -2.20 -13.23
C ALA A 107 5.43 -1.74 -11.77
N ILE A 108 5.54 -0.44 -11.51
CA ILE A 108 5.35 0.13 -10.16
C ILE A 108 3.95 -0.16 -9.64
N LEU A 109 2.92 0.09 -10.45
CA LEU A 109 1.53 -0.19 -10.08
C LEU A 109 1.29 -1.68 -9.81
N LEU A 110 1.91 -2.57 -10.60
CA LEU A 110 1.79 -4.01 -10.41
C LEU A 110 2.46 -4.47 -9.10
N VAL A 111 3.64 -3.93 -8.79
CA VAL A 111 4.32 -4.19 -7.50
C VAL A 111 3.50 -3.66 -6.32
N ALA A 112 2.95 -2.45 -6.44
CA ALA A 112 2.09 -1.87 -5.42
C ALA A 112 0.82 -2.70 -5.20
N LEU A 113 0.17 -3.16 -6.28
CA LEU A 113 -0.99 -4.03 -6.23
C LEU A 113 -0.65 -5.38 -5.59
N PHE A 114 0.48 -5.99 -5.96
CA PHE A 114 0.93 -7.23 -5.36
C PHE A 114 1.20 -7.07 -3.86
N SER A 115 1.84 -5.97 -3.46
CA SER A 115 2.08 -5.66 -2.04
C SER A 115 0.77 -5.51 -1.27
N LEU A 116 -0.22 -4.82 -1.84
CA LEU A 116 -1.53 -4.59 -1.23
C LEU A 116 -2.30 -5.91 -1.07
N VAL A 117 -2.36 -6.73 -2.12
CA VAL A 117 -3.02 -8.05 -2.07
C VAL A 117 -2.32 -8.96 -1.07
N ARG A 118 -0.98 -8.99 -1.06
CA ARG A 118 -0.21 -9.74 -0.07
C ARG A 118 -0.57 -9.28 1.34
N SER A 119 -0.54 -7.98 1.60
CA SER A 119 -0.88 -7.42 2.91
C SER A 119 -2.29 -7.79 3.35
N CYS A 120 -3.29 -7.70 2.47
CA CYS A 120 -4.66 -8.11 2.80
C CYS A 120 -4.80 -9.61 3.11
N ILE A 121 -4.06 -10.47 2.40
CA ILE A 121 -4.13 -11.93 2.59
C ILE A 121 -3.34 -12.37 3.83
N THR A 122 -2.22 -11.71 4.14
CA THR A 122 -1.38 -12.06 5.29
C THR A 122 -1.81 -11.43 6.59
N ASN A 123 -2.79 -10.51 6.57
CA ASN A 123 -3.29 -9.89 7.79
C ASN A 123 -4.20 -10.88 8.53
N VAL A 124 -3.65 -11.54 9.54
CA VAL A 124 -4.41 -12.41 10.43
C VAL A 124 -5.13 -11.51 11.44
N PRO A 125 -6.48 -11.52 11.49
CA PRO A 125 -7.21 -10.72 12.46
C PRO A 125 -6.85 -11.19 13.88
N PRO A 126 -6.56 -10.28 14.82
CA PRO A 126 -6.12 -10.69 16.14
C PRO A 126 -7.18 -11.48 16.91
N ASP A 127 -6.75 -12.58 17.49
CA ASP A 127 -7.61 -13.49 18.27
C ASP A 127 -7.60 -13.19 19.77
N PHE A 128 -6.80 -12.22 20.21
CA PHE A 128 -6.81 -11.65 21.55
C PHE A 128 -6.26 -10.22 21.54
N TYR A 129 -6.87 -9.29 22.28
CA TYR A 129 -6.38 -7.91 22.37
C TYR A 129 -6.08 -7.50 23.81
N MET A 130 -4.86 -7.02 24.01
CA MET A 130 -4.39 -6.42 25.25
C MET A 130 -3.94 -4.98 24.97
N VAL A 131 -4.46 -4.04 25.76
CA VAL A 131 -4.12 -2.63 25.60
C VAL A 131 -3.49 -2.10 26.89
N PHE A 132 -2.37 -1.41 26.76
CA PHE A 132 -1.77 -0.61 27.83
C PHE A 132 -2.27 0.82 27.65
N TYR A 133 -3.01 1.36 28.61
CA TYR A 133 -3.68 2.66 28.46
C TYR A 133 -3.38 3.57 29.63
N GLY A 134 -2.90 4.78 29.34
CA GLY A 134 -2.55 5.77 30.35
C GLY A 134 -1.04 5.97 30.48
N ASN A 135 -0.55 6.34 31.66
CA ASN A 135 0.88 6.59 31.90
C ASN A 135 1.63 5.28 32.18
N ILE A 136 1.56 4.33 31.23
CA ILE A 136 2.21 3.04 31.29
C ILE A 136 3.04 2.82 30.03
N TYR A 137 4.26 2.31 30.21
CA TYR A 137 5.19 2.01 29.13
C TYR A 137 5.72 0.58 29.24
N THR A 138 6.09 0.00 28.10
CA THR A 138 6.83 -1.26 28.03
C THR A 138 7.84 -1.17 26.89
N ASP A 139 8.96 -1.88 27.04
CA ASP A 139 10.04 -1.88 26.05
C ASP A 139 9.69 -2.70 24.79
N SER A 140 8.72 -3.63 24.85
CA SER A 140 8.42 -4.51 23.72
C SER A 140 7.01 -5.11 23.75
N GLU A 141 6.13 -4.60 22.88
CA GLU A 141 4.83 -5.21 22.56
C GLU A 141 4.97 -6.63 21.98
N GLU A 142 6.02 -6.85 21.17
CA GLU A 142 6.30 -8.13 20.53
C GLU A 142 6.67 -9.20 21.56
N LYS A 143 7.42 -8.85 22.60
CA LYS A 143 7.74 -9.78 23.69
C LYS A 143 6.49 -10.27 24.39
N ILE A 144 5.62 -9.35 24.82
CA ILE A 144 4.35 -9.70 25.48
C ILE A 144 3.47 -10.55 24.55
N SER A 145 3.43 -10.20 23.26
CA SER A 145 2.68 -10.97 22.26
C SER A 145 3.20 -12.41 22.14
N ASN A 146 4.51 -12.60 22.10
CA ASN A 146 5.13 -13.93 22.06
C ASN A 146 4.90 -14.71 23.36
N ASP A 147 4.96 -14.05 24.52
CA ASP A 147 4.69 -14.68 25.80
C ASP A 147 3.22 -15.13 25.91
N LEU A 148 2.28 -14.38 25.33
CA LEU A 148 0.89 -14.81 25.20
C LEU A 148 0.76 -16.06 24.33
N ILE A 149 1.40 -16.10 23.16
CA ILE A 149 1.36 -17.28 22.26
C ILE A 149 1.98 -18.51 22.94
N ASN A 150 3.10 -18.34 23.63
CA ASN A 150 3.84 -19.46 24.24
C ASN A 150 3.10 -20.05 25.46
N ASN A 151 2.41 -19.21 26.23
CA ASN A 151 1.74 -19.63 27.46
C ASN A 151 0.27 -20.02 27.24
N TYR A 152 -0.36 -19.59 26.14
CA TYR A 152 -1.77 -19.85 25.85
C TYR A 152 -1.95 -20.42 24.43
N PRO A 153 -2.07 -21.74 24.28
CA PRO A 153 -2.19 -22.41 22.98
C PRO A 153 -3.40 -21.95 22.15
N ASP A 154 -4.43 -21.44 22.80
CA ASP A 154 -5.65 -20.92 22.16
C ASP A 154 -5.47 -19.49 21.60
N ILE A 155 -4.36 -18.82 21.93
CA ILE A 155 -3.97 -17.51 21.39
C ILE A 155 -2.90 -17.72 20.34
N THR A 156 -3.23 -17.42 19.09
CA THR A 156 -2.35 -17.61 17.93
C THR A 156 -1.89 -16.29 17.31
N ALA A 157 -2.67 -15.22 17.45
CA ALA A 157 -2.40 -13.91 16.89
C ALA A 157 -2.84 -12.81 17.86
N PRO A 158 -2.16 -12.61 19.00
CA PRO A 158 -2.48 -11.54 19.92
C PRO A 158 -2.08 -10.18 19.33
N SER A 159 -2.85 -9.15 19.67
CA SER A 159 -2.50 -7.75 19.45
C SER A 159 -2.29 -7.08 20.79
N VAL A 160 -1.05 -6.65 21.02
CA VAL A 160 -0.66 -5.84 22.17
C VAL A 160 -0.44 -4.42 21.67
N GLU A 161 -1.14 -3.45 22.24
CA GLU A 161 -0.96 -2.03 21.88
C GLU A 161 -0.70 -1.17 23.11
N VAL A 162 0.30 -0.28 23.01
CA VAL A 162 0.58 0.73 24.03
C VAL A 162 0.05 2.08 23.58
N LEU A 163 -0.89 2.61 24.38
CA LEU A 163 -1.62 3.85 24.16
C LEU A 163 -1.30 4.84 25.29
N PRO A 164 -0.10 5.47 25.28
CA PRO A 164 0.31 6.32 26.37
C PRO A 164 -0.46 7.64 26.36
N LEU A 165 -0.89 8.09 27.53
CA LEU A 165 -1.41 9.45 27.72
C LEU A 165 -0.26 10.35 28.18
N MET A 166 0.44 10.95 27.22
CA MET A 166 1.54 11.88 27.49
C MET A 166 1.01 13.28 27.79
N SER A 167 1.11 13.70 29.04
CA SER A 167 0.75 15.06 29.46
C SER A 167 1.57 16.11 28.72
N GLY A 168 0.91 16.95 27.93
CA GLY A 168 1.53 18.13 27.29
C GLY A 168 1.25 18.30 25.81
N ASP A 169 0.66 17.31 25.13
CA ASP A 169 0.16 17.45 23.76
C ASP A 169 -1.34 17.08 23.68
N PRO A 170 -2.23 18.08 23.76
CA PRO A 170 -3.68 17.86 23.68
C PRO A 170 -4.15 17.20 22.38
N GLN A 171 -3.42 17.39 21.26
CA GLN A 171 -3.81 16.77 19.99
C GLN A 171 -3.48 15.28 19.99
N TYR A 172 -2.32 14.93 20.54
CA TYR A 172 -1.93 13.54 20.72
C TYR A 172 -2.87 12.80 21.68
N GLU A 173 -3.15 13.38 22.85
CA GLU A 173 -4.08 12.78 23.81
C GLU A 173 -5.49 12.59 23.21
N ALA A 174 -5.99 13.57 22.46
CA ALA A 174 -7.28 13.44 21.77
C ALA A 174 -7.28 12.29 20.75
N ALA A 175 -6.18 12.12 20.00
CA ALA A 175 -6.04 11.02 19.05
C ALA A 175 -6.01 9.65 19.74
N ILE A 176 -5.27 9.54 20.86
CA ILE A 176 -5.21 8.31 21.66
C ILE A 176 -6.59 7.97 22.26
N ARG A 177 -7.29 8.96 22.83
CA ARG A 177 -8.66 8.76 23.34
C ARG A 177 -9.64 8.35 22.24
N MET A 178 -9.53 8.93 21.04
CA MET A 178 -10.35 8.53 19.89
C MET A 178 -10.06 7.09 19.45
N LYS A 179 -8.79 6.69 19.41
CA LYS A 179 -8.38 5.31 19.10
C LYS A 179 -8.95 4.32 20.13
N MET A 180 -8.82 4.64 21.42
CA MET A 180 -9.36 3.81 22.51
C MET A 180 -10.89 3.65 22.42
N ALA A 181 -11.61 4.75 22.14
CA ALA A 181 -13.05 4.71 21.94
C ALA A 181 -13.46 3.82 20.75
N ALA A 182 -12.72 3.89 19.63
CA ALA A 182 -12.98 3.06 18.46
C ALA A 182 -12.77 1.56 18.76
N MET A 183 -11.64 1.20 19.38
CA MET A 183 -11.33 -0.19 19.74
C MET A 183 -12.31 -0.78 20.77
N THR A 184 -12.80 0.06 21.68
CA THR A 184 -13.84 -0.34 22.65
C THR A 184 -15.17 -0.57 21.93
N ALA A 185 -15.54 0.28 20.97
CA ALA A 185 -16.78 0.16 20.21
C ALA A 185 -16.81 -1.08 19.30
N THR A 186 -15.67 -1.47 18.72
CA THR A 186 -15.53 -2.69 17.89
C THR A 186 -15.54 -3.98 18.72
N ARG A 187 -15.50 -3.88 20.06
CA ARG A 187 -15.42 -5.02 21.01
C ARG A 187 -14.19 -5.88 20.76
N GLU A 188 -13.11 -5.24 20.37
CA GLU A 188 -11.85 -5.91 20.08
C GLU A 188 -11.09 -6.18 21.37
N ILE A 189 -11.11 -5.22 22.31
CA ILE A 189 -10.30 -5.25 23.53
C ILE A 189 -10.82 -6.30 24.52
N ASP A 190 -9.91 -7.14 25.02
CA ASP A 190 -10.19 -8.15 26.03
C ASP A 190 -9.67 -7.72 27.41
N ILE A 191 -8.42 -7.24 27.47
CA ILE A 191 -7.76 -6.76 28.69
C ILE A 191 -7.25 -5.34 28.49
N ILE A 192 -7.39 -4.51 29.52
CA ILE A 192 -6.68 -3.23 29.61
C ILE A 192 -5.81 -3.24 30.87
N LEU A 193 -4.53 -2.89 30.69
CA LEU A 193 -3.60 -2.57 31.76
C LEU A 193 -3.46 -1.05 31.83
N LEU A 194 -3.70 -0.47 32.99
CA LEU A 194 -3.81 0.98 33.13
C LEU A 194 -3.34 1.49 34.48
N ASP A 195 -2.95 2.76 34.51
CA ASP A 195 -2.55 3.43 35.75
C ASP A 195 -3.77 3.78 36.61
N GLU A 196 -3.52 4.23 37.83
CA GLU A 196 -4.59 4.51 38.80
C GLU A 196 -5.53 5.65 38.40
N GLU A 197 -5.01 6.72 37.78
CA GLU A 197 -5.80 7.86 37.35
C GLU A 197 -6.71 7.45 36.20
N THR A 198 -6.13 6.84 35.17
CA THR A 198 -6.84 6.32 34.00
C THR A 198 -7.89 5.27 34.40
N PHE A 199 -7.62 4.47 35.44
CA PHE A 199 -8.56 3.46 35.96
C PHE A 199 -9.78 4.09 36.57
N LYS A 200 -9.60 5.09 37.42
CA LYS A 200 -10.72 5.79 38.06
C LYS A 200 -11.62 6.43 37.01
N GLU A 201 -11.04 7.12 36.02
CA GLU A 201 -11.81 7.73 34.93
C GLU A 201 -12.60 6.69 34.13
N SER A 202 -11.95 5.61 33.73
CA SER A 202 -12.53 4.57 32.85
C SER A 202 -13.57 3.72 33.58
N ALA A 203 -13.35 3.42 34.86
CA ALA A 203 -14.30 2.68 35.69
C ALA A 203 -15.58 3.48 35.93
N LEU A 204 -15.47 4.81 36.14
CA LEU A 204 -16.64 5.70 36.24
C LEU A 204 -17.51 5.67 34.96
N GLN A 205 -16.90 5.43 33.80
CA GLN A 205 -17.59 5.31 32.52
C GLN A 205 -18.18 3.90 32.26
N GLY A 206 -18.00 2.96 33.19
CA GLY A 206 -18.52 1.59 33.05
C GLY A 206 -17.78 0.76 32.01
N MET A 207 -16.49 1.04 31.78
CA MET A 207 -15.68 0.35 30.76
C MET A 207 -15.37 -1.12 31.11
N PHE A 208 -15.35 -1.46 32.40
CA PHE A 208 -14.83 -2.74 32.89
C PHE A 208 -15.94 -3.68 33.33
N HIS A 209 -15.68 -4.98 33.18
CA HIS A 209 -16.53 -6.02 33.71
C HIS A 209 -16.34 -6.11 35.24
N PRO A 210 -17.42 -6.20 36.04
CA PRO A 210 -17.29 -6.50 37.46
C PRO A 210 -16.57 -7.83 37.68
N LEU A 211 -15.63 -7.86 38.63
CA LEU A 211 -14.82 -9.02 38.95
C LEU A 211 -15.34 -9.79 40.16
N ASP A 212 -16.38 -9.30 40.86
CA ASP A 212 -16.94 -9.92 42.05
C ASP A 212 -17.33 -11.39 41.83
N ASP A 213 -17.87 -11.73 40.67
CA ASP A 213 -18.25 -13.09 40.29
C ASP A 213 -17.03 -13.98 39.95
N PHE A 214 -15.87 -13.37 39.67
CA PHE A 214 -14.66 -14.06 39.19
C PHE A 214 -13.57 -14.17 40.24
N VAL A 215 -13.78 -13.64 41.45
CA VAL A 215 -12.75 -13.59 42.52
C VAL A 215 -12.13 -14.97 42.78
N ASN A 216 -12.97 -16.01 42.84
CA ASN A 216 -12.53 -17.39 43.09
C ASN A 216 -11.76 -17.99 41.90
N GLU A 217 -12.11 -17.60 40.67
CA GLU A 217 -11.44 -18.10 39.46
C GLU A 217 -10.06 -17.47 39.30
N LEU A 218 -9.98 -16.15 39.53
CA LEU A 218 -8.77 -15.33 39.38
C LEU A 218 -7.78 -15.59 40.53
N ASP A 219 -8.27 -15.89 41.73
CA ASP A 219 -7.47 -16.38 42.87
C ASP A 219 -6.39 -15.37 43.34
N PHE A 220 -6.62 -14.07 43.16
CA PHE A 220 -5.78 -13.01 43.75
C PHE A 220 -6.13 -12.77 45.23
N PRO A 221 -5.19 -12.26 46.05
CA PRO A 221 -5.51 -11.84 47.41
C PRO A 221 -6.54 -10.70 47.41
N GLU A 222 -7.38 -10.66 48.45
CA GLU A 222 -8.48 -9.66 48.55
C GLU A 222 -7.96 -8.21 48.43
N GLU A 223 -6.75 -7.95 48.94
CA GLU A 223 -6.07 -6.65 48.94
C GLU A 223 -5.69 -6.16 47.55
N ALA A 224 -5.49 -7.07 46.58
CA ALA A 224 -5.16 -6.71 45.21
C ALA A 224 -6.38 -6.18 44.44
N TYR A 225 -7.61 -6.50 44.86
CA TYR A 225 -8.79 -6.05 44.15
C TYR A 225 -9.09 -4.57 44.41
N ILE A 226 -9.23 -3.81 43.33
CA ILE A 226 -9.54 -2.39 43.37
C ILE A 226 -11.02 -2.19 43.09
N LYS A 227 -11.68 -1.49 44.01
CA LYS A 227 -13.10 -1.17 43.92
C LYS A 227 -13.33 0.17 43.25
N ALA A 228 -14.38 0.25 42.44
CA ALA A 228 -14.87 1.48 41.84
C ALA A 228 -16.39 1.42 41.67
N SER A 229 -17.00 2.57 41.39
CA SER A 229 -18.43 2.68 41.08
C SER A 229 -18.60 3.23 39.67
N ALA A 230 -19.35 2.55 38.82
CA ALA A 230 -19.72 3.09 37.52
C ALA A 230 -20.85 4.13 37.66
N ARG A 231 -20.87 5.10 36.75
CA ARG A 231 -21.98 6.05 36.62
C ARG A 231 -23.10 5.40 35.82
N ILE A 232 -24.28 5.30 36.42
CA ILE A 232 -25.46 4.64 35.81
C ILE A 232 -26.51 5.64 35.30
N GLY A 233 -26.36 6.93 35.61
CA GLY A 233 -27.26 7.96 35.09
C GLY A 233 -27.10 9.31 35.77
N GLU A 234 -28.16 10.10 35.66
CA GLU A 234 -28.32 11.41 36.29
C GLU A 234 -29.70 11.48 36.95
N THR A 235 -29.80 12.17 38.09
CA THR A 235 -31.09 12.51 38.70
C THR A 235 -31.79 13.59 37.88
N GLU A 236 -33.08 13.85 38.16
CA GLU A 236 -33.83 14.96 37.55
C GLU A 236 -33.15 16.33 37.78
N ASP A 237 -32.37 16.46 38.85
CA ASP A 237 -31.57 17.65 39.19
C ASP A 237 -30.17 17.67 38.52
N GLY A 238 -29.88 16.73 37.61
CA GLY A 238 -28.58 16.64 36.91
C GLY A 238 -27.42 16.11 37.77
N LYS A 239 -27.69 15.47 38.92
CA LYS A 239 -26.62 14.88 39.76
C LYS A 239 -26.28 13.48 39.27
N PRO A 240 -24.99 13.12 39.16
CA PRO A 240 -24.61 11.77 38.75
C PRO A 240 -25.10 10.73 39.75
N VAL A 241 -25.69 9.66 39.24
CA VAL A 241 -26.06 8.47 40.00
C VAL A 241 -25.02 7.40 39.73
N PHE A 242 -24.47 6.84 40.81
CA PHE A 242 -23.48 5.78 40.76
C PHE A 242 -24.07 4.48 41.27
N GLU A 243 -23.61 3.36 40.74
CA GLU A 243 -23.89 2.05 41.34
C GLU A 243 -23.07 1.81 42.62
N GLU A 244 -23.43 0.75 43.34
CA GLU A 244 -22.65 0.27 44.47
C GLU A 244 -21.21 -0.10 44.04
N ALA A 245 -20.25 0.17 44.92
CA ALA A 245 -18.84 -0.07 44.64
C ALA A 245 -18.57 -1.58 44.50
N LYS A 246 -18.07 -1.97 43.33
CA LYS A 246 -17.74 -3.35 42.94
C LYS A 246 -16.26 -3.46 42.60
N LYS A 247 -15.74 -4.68 42.56
CA LYS A 247 -14.34 -4.94 42.15
C LYS A 247 -14.26 -4.83 40.63
N TYR A 248 -13.39 -3.96 40.13
CA TYR A 248 -13.27 -3.72 38.68
C TYR A 248 -11.86 -3.92 38.12
N GLY A 249 -10.85 -3.94 39.00
CA GLY A 249 -9.47 -4.16 38.60
C GLY A 249 -8.68 -4.91 39.65
N ILE A 250 -7.50 -5.36 39.26
CA ILE A 250 -6.54 -6.07 40.10
C ILE A 250 -5.22 -5.32 40.03
N ASP A 251 -4.68 -4.95 41.18
CA ASP A 251 -3.32 -4.42 41.29
C ASP A 251 -2.33 -5.55 40.99
N ILE A 252 -1.57 -5.39 39.91
CA ILE A 252 -0.53 -6.32 39.48
C ILE A 252 0.86 -5.68 39.49
N THR A 253 1.02 -4.51 40.13
CA THR A 253 2.24 -3.69 40.09
C THR A 253 3.50 -4.49 40.47
N ASP A 254 3.38 -5.37 41.47
CA ASP A 254 4.51 -6.15 41.99
C ASP A 254 4.65 -7.56 41.37
N SER A 255 3.82 -7.90 40.39
CA SER A 255 3.77 -9.24 39.76
C SER A 255 5.05 -9.61 39.01
N GLU A 256 5.25 -10.91 38.76
CA GLU A 256 6.33 -11.38 37.89
C GLU A 256 6.12 -10.90 36.46
N PHE A 257 4.86 -10.85 35.99
CA PHE A 257 4.49 -10.35 34.67
C PHE A 257 5.01 -8.93 34.40
N ILE A 258 4.86 -8.00 35.35
CA ILE A 258 5.37 -6.61 35.22
C ILE A 258 6.89 -6.59 35.10
N LYS A 259 7.59 -7.35 35.95
CA LYS A 259 9.06 -7.39 36.00
C LYS A 259 9.64 -8.03 34.75
N GLU A 260 9.10 -9.15 34.31
CA GLU A 260 9.58 -9.87 33.14
C GLU A 260 9.36 -9.06 31.86
N ASN A 261 8.26 -8.34 31.74
CA ASN A 261 7.93 -7.55 30.55
C ASN A 261 8.43 -6.11 30.58
N ASN A 262 9.28 -5.75 31.55
CA ASN A 262 9.81 -4.39 31.75
C ASN A 262 8.71 -3.32 31.67
N ILE A 263 7.57 -3.56 32.33
CA ILE A 263 6.47 -2.60 32.33
C ILE A 263 6.78 -1.52 33.36
N VAL A 264 6.78 -0.26 32.91
CA VAL A 264 7.14 0.92 33.71
C VAL A 264 5.90 1.77 33.95
N ALA A 265 5.46 1.80 35.20
CA ALA A 265 4.40 2.66 35.72
C ALA A 265 4.51 2.76 37.25
N GLU A 266 3.89 3.77 37.86
CA GLU A 266 3.79 3.86 39.33
C GLU A 266 2.89 2.77 39.91
N LYS A 267 1.80 2.46 39.19
CA LYS A 267 0.85 1.42 39.54
C LYS A 267 0.26 0.83 38.27
N VAL A 268 0.05 -0.48 38.25
CA VAL A 268 -0.54 -1.19 37.11
C VAL A 268 -1.76 -1.95 37.57
N ILE A 269 -2.90 -1.62 36.99
CA ILE A 269 -4.19 -2.23 37.29
C ILE A 269 -4.62 -3.02 36.06
N ALA A 270 -4.79 -4.33 36.24
CA ALA A 270 -5.34 -5.21 35.21
C ALA A 270 -6.86 -5.23 35.28
N THR A 271 -7.52 -5.14 34.11
CA THR A 271 -8.98 -5.11 33.99
C THR A 271 -9.46 -5.95 32.80
N ILE A 272 -10.71 -6.40 32.86
CA ILE A 272 -11.39 -7.06 31.74
C ILE A 272 -12.45 -6.10 31.20
N VAL A 273 -12.50 -5.90 29.89
CA VAL A 273 -13.47 -4.96 29.28
C VAL A 273 -14.88 -5.55 29.30
N VAL A 274 -15.88 -4.73 29.67
CA VAL A 274 -17.28 -5.17 29.86
C VAL A 274 -17.89 -5.83 28.62
N ASN A 275 -17.44 -5.45 27.44
CA ASN A 275 -17.98 -5.93 26.16
C ASN A 275 -17.05 -6.91 25.42
N SER A 276 -15.97 -7.39 26.06
CA SER A 276 -15.09 -8.42 25.51
C SER A 276 -15.90 -9.64 25.06
N LYS A 277 -15.52 -10.21 23.92
CA LYS A 277 -16.11 -11.47 23.41
C LYS A 277 -15.41 -12.72 23.95
N ARG A 278 -14.29 -12.54 24.65
CA ARG A 278 -13.36 -13.61 25.05
C ARG A 278 -13.09 -13.58 26.55
N VAL A 279 -14.15 -13.35 27.36
CA VAL A 279 -14.05 -13.18 28.82
C VAL A 279 -13.34 -14.35 29.51
N ASP A 280 -13.60 -15.59 29.11
CA ASP A 280 -12.94 -16.77 29.71
C ASP A 280 -11.42 -16.79 29.45
N MET A 281 -11.01 -16.42 28.23
CA MET A 281 -9.59 -16.29 27.88
C MET A 281 -8.95 -15.10 28.61
N ALA A 282 -9.66 -13.97 28.71
CA ALA A 282 -9.21 -12.81 29.48
C ALA A 282 -8.99 -13.17 30.95
N LYS A 283 -9.90 -13.92 31.57
CA LYS A 283 -9.74 -14.41 32.95
C LYS A 283 -8.50 -15.30 33.10
N ALA A 284 -8.28 -16.22 32.17
CA ALA A 284 -7.10 -17.09 32.19
C ALA A 284 -5.80 -16.29 32.12
N VAL A 285 -5.74 -15.29 31.23
CA VAL A 285 -4.59 -14.41 31.08
C VAL A 285 -4.37 -13.55 32.32
N VAL A 286 -5.41 -12.87 32.83
CA VAL A 286 -5.30 -12.06 34.07
C VAL A 286 -4.86 -12.92 35.25
N LYS A 287 -5.37 -14.15 35.39
CA LYS A 287 -4.98 -15.06 36.46
C LYS A 287 -3.47 -15.36 36.50
N ALA A 288 -2.80 -15.40 35.35
CA ALA A 288 -1.37 -15.68 35.30
C ALA A 288 -0.50 -14.42 35.45
N MET A 289 -1.08 -13.22 35.46
CA MET A 289 -0.36 -11.96 35.71
C MET A 289 -0.03 -11.75 37.20
N LYS A 290 0.06 -12.81 37.99
CA LYS A 290 0.35 -12.75 39.43
C LYS A 290 1.81 -12.43 39.73
#